data_AF-A0A2T4X2B7-F1
#
_entry.id   AF-A0A2T4X2B7-F1
#
_cell.length_a   1.000
_cell.length_b   1.000
_cell.length_c   1.000
_cell.angle_alpha   90.00
_cell.angle_beta   90.00
_cell.angle_gamma   90.00
#
_symmetry.space_group_name_H-M   'P 1'
#
loop_
_entity.id
_entity.type
_entity.pdbx_description
1 polymer ?
#
loop_
_entity_poly.entity_id
_entity_poly.type
_entity_poly.pdbx_seq_one_letter_code
_entity_poly.pdbx_strand_id
1 'polypeptide(L)' 'MHKNNKHQSKYNFNKLIEAEPDLKTFVFENDFGTQTIDFANPGAVKLLNKALLKTYYSIDYWEFPDINLCPPIPGRV' A
#
# COMPACT_ATOMS: atom_id res chain seq x y z
N MET A 1 11.78 11.31 -20.18
CA MET A 1 10.50 11.16 -19.46
C MET A 1 9.44 10.70 -20.46
N HIS A 2 8.87 9.49 -20.32
CA HIS A 2 8.01 8.90 -21.35
C HIS A 2 6.52 9.27 -21.17
N LYS A 3 5.86 9.70 -22.25
CA LYS A 3 4.45 10.15 -22.29
C LYS A 3 3.39 9.07 -22.03
N ASN A 4 3.76 7.79 -22.01
CA ASN A 4 2.81 6.65 -21.99
C ASN A 4 2.91 5.81 -20.71
N ASN A 5 3.17 6.43 -19.57
CA ASN A 5 3.22 5.68 -18.31
C ASN A 5 1.78 5.44 -17.79
N LYS A 6 1.18 4.30 -18.16
CA LYS A 6 -0.16 3.86 -17.71
C LYS A 6 -0.25 3.63 -16.18
N HIS A 7 0.87 3.64 -15.48
CA HIS A 7 0.99 3.64 -14.02
C HIS A 7 1.28 5.05 -13.44
N GLN A 8 0.93 6.13 -14.16
CA GLN A 8 0.72 7.46 -13.55
C GLN A 8 -0.53 7.50 -12.65
N SER A 9 -1.35 6.46 -12.71
CA SER A 9 -2.62 6.34 -12.04
C SER A 9 -2.40 6.19 -10.54
N LYS A 10 -2.46 7.31 -9.83
CA LYS A 10 -2.59 7.40 -8.37
C LYS A 10 -3.52 6.27 -7.90
N TYR A 11 -3.09 5.50 -6.89
CA TYR A 11 -3.99 4.55 -6.26
C TYR A 11 -5.25 5.31 -5.82
N ASN A 12 -6.43 4.79 -6.17
CA ASN A 12 -7.68 5.39 -5.72
C ASN A 12 -7.88 5.06 -4.24
N PHE A 13 -7.18 5.80 -3.38
CA PHE A 13 -7.28 5.65 -1.92
C PHE A 13 -8.72 5.79 -1.43
N ASN A 14 -9.57 6.58 -2.09
CA ASN A 14 -11.00 6.62 -1.80
C ASN A 14 -11.66 5.23 -1.89
N LYS A 15 -11.41 4.46 -2.97
CA LYS A 15 -11.94 3.09 -3.10
C LYS A 15 -11.32 2.12 -2.10
N LEU A 16 -10.04 2.31 -1.80
CA LEU A 16 -9.32 1.47 -0.84
C LEU A 16 -9.81 1.71 0.59
N ILE A 17 -10.11 2.95 0.95
CA ILE A 17 -10.69 3.35 2.24
C ILE A 17 -12.14 2.83 2.36
N GLU A 18 -12.91 2.82 1.27
CA GLU A 18 -14.25 2.19 1.27
C GLU A 18 -14.17 0.69 1.55
N ALA A 19 -13.17 0.01 1.01
CA ALA A 19 -12.95 -1.42 1.24
C ALA A 19 -12.38 -1.71 2.65
N GLU A 20 -11.49 -0.86 3.15
CA GLU A 20 -10.84 -0.96 4.46
C GLU A 20 -10.72 0.44 5.12
N PRO A 21 -11.66 0.82 6.00
CA PRO A 21 -11.69 2.16 6.60
C PRO A 21 -10.47 2.44 7.50
N ASP A 22 -9.86 1.41 8.08
CA ASP A 22 -8.65 1.52 8.90
C ASP A 22 -7.44 2.07 8.13
N LEU A 23 -7.40 1.86 6.80
CA LEU A 23 -6.34 2.42 5.95
C LEU A 23 -6.35 3.96 6.00
N LYS A 24 -7.51 4.60 6.19
CA LYS A 24 -7.64 6.06 6.22
C LYS A 24 -6.76 6.72 7.27
N THR A 25 -6.55 6.06 8.41
CA THR A 25 -5.71 6.58 9.50
C THR A 25 -4.23 6.67 9.11
N PHE A 26 -3.80 5.85 8.14
CA PHE A 26 -2.43 5.83 7.64
C PHE A 26 -2.24 6.61 6.34
N VAL A 27 -3.33 7.02 5.69
CA VAL A 27 -3.29 7.82 4.46
C VAL A 27 -3.10 9.29 4.81
N PHE A 28 -2.06 9.90 4.26
CA PHE A 28 -1.77 11.32 4.35
C PHE A 28 -1.63 11.93 2.96
N GLU A 29 -1.78 13.25 2.87
CA GLU A 29 -1.62 13.98 1.62
C GLU A 29 -0.20 14.57 1.55
N ASN A 30 0.49 14.39 0.42
CA ASN A 30 1.79 15.01 0.20
C ASN A 30 1.65 16.48 -0.27
N ASP A 31 2.76 17.22 -0.32
CA ASP A 31 2.83 18.60 -0.83
C ASP A 31 2.33 18.77 -2.28
N PHE A 32 2.15 17.68 -3.02
CA PHE A 32 1.61 17.66 -4.39
C PHE A 32 0.10 17.33 -4.43
N GLY A 33 -0.60 17.40 -3.29
CA GLY A 33 -2.03 17.12 -3.20
C GLY A 33 -2.40 15.68 -3.54
N THR A 34 -1.50 14.74 -3.22
CA THR A 34 -1.67 13.32 -3.54
C THR A 34 -1.68 12.50 -2.27
N GLN A 35 -2.75 11.72 -2.10
CA GLN A 35 -2.86 10.74 -1.03
C GLN A 35 -1.77 9.67 -1.18
N THR A 36 -1.06 9.41 -0.10
CA THR A 36 0.00 8.43 0.02
C THR A 36 -0.04 7.84 1.44
N ILE A 37 0.75 6.79 1.68
CA ILE A 37 0.91 6.19 3.01
C ILE A 37 2.40 6.15 3.37
N ASP A 38 2.68 5.85 4.63
CA ASP A 38 4.03 5.59 5.08
C ASP A 38 4.43 4.15 4.74
N PHE A 39 5.21 4.00 3.67
CA PHE A 39 5.73 2.70 3.24
C PHE A 39 6.80 2.12 4.19
N ALA A 40 7.33 2.93 5.11
CA ALA A 40 8.23 2.45 6.17
C ALA A 40 7.44 1.78 7.30
N ASN A 41 6.14 2.05 7.43
CA ASN A 41 5.29 1.43 8.44
C ASN A 41 4.68 0.13 7.92
N PRO A 42 5.10 -1.04 8.44
CA PRO A 42 4.56 -2.32 7.97
C PRO A 42 3.04 -2.45 8.19
N GLY A 43 2.47 -1.78 9.21
CA GLY A 43 1.03 -1.75 9.43
C GLY A 43 0.27 -1.03 8.32
N ALA A 44 0.77 0.12 7.88
CA ALA A 44 0.18 0.88 6.78
C ALA A 44 0.25 0.09 5.46
N VAL A 45 1.40 -0.54 5.18
CA VAL A 45 1.59 -1.36 3.98
C VAL A 45 0.69 -2.60 3.99
N LYS A 46 0.53 -3.26 5.14
CA LYS A 46 -0.40 -4.40 5.28
C LYS A 46 -1.84 -3.99 4.97
N LEU A 47 -2.32 -2.89 5.54
CA LEU A 47 -3.67 -2.39 5.29
C LEU A 47 -3.86 -1.96 3.83
N LEU A 48 -2.86 -1.32 3.23
CA LEU A 48 -2.91 -0.96 1.81
C LEU A 48 -3.04 -2.21 0.94
N ASN A 49 -2.20 -3.22 1.17
CA ASN A 49 -2.24 -4.47 0.43
C ASN A 49 -3.58 -5.19 0.63
N LYS A 50 -4.09 -5.25 1.86
CA LYS A 50 -5.42 -5.82 2.16
C LYS A 50 -6.52 -5.10 1.38
N ALA A 51 -6.54 -3.77 1.39
CA ALA A 51 -7.50 -2.97 0.64
C ALA A 51 -7.39 -3.21 -0.87
N LEU A 52 -6.17 -3.30 -1.41
CA LEU A 52 -5.92 -3.58 -2.83
C LEU A 52 -6.43 -4.98 -3.22
N LEU A 53 -6.10 -5.99 -2.43
CA LEU A 53 -6.52 -7.38 -2.65
C LEU A 53 -8.04 -7.51 -2.57
N LYS A 54 -8.68 -6.84 -1.61
CA LYS A 54 -10.15 -6.84 -1.48
C LYS A 54 -10.82 -6.11 -2.64
N THR A 55 -10.32 -4.93 -3.01
CA THR A 55 -10.94 -4.08 -4.05
C THR A 55 -10.77 -4.66 -5.46
N TYR A 56 -9.58 -5.16 -5.80
CA TYR A 56 -9.26 -5.58 -7.16
C TYR A 56 -9.34 -7.09 -7.37
N TYR A 57 -9.13 -7.87 -6.32
CA TYR A 57 -9.06 -9.33 -6.41
C TYR A 57 -10.17 -10.03 -5.63
N SER A 58 -11.06 -9.28 -4.94
CA SER A 58 -12.11 -9.86 -4.07
C SER A 58 -11.57 -10.88 -3.07
N ILE A 59 -10.34 -10.66 -2.60
CA ILE A 59 -9.71 -11.49 -1.57
C ILE A 59 -10.00 -10.82 -0.22
N ASP A 60 -10.89 -11.43 0.56
CA ASP A 60 -11.37 -10.85 1.83
C ASP A 60 -10.32 -10.83 2.95
N TYR A 61 -9.36 -11.76 2.94
CA TYR A 61 -8.42 -11.93 4.03
C TYR A 61 -7.03 -12.31 3.53
N TRP A 62 -6.09 -11.39 3.72
CA TRP A 62 -4.67 -11.62 3.53
C TRP A 62 -3.93 -11.22 4.80
N GLU A 63 -3.69 -12.19 5.67
CA GLU A 63 -2.78 -12.04 6.80
C GLU A 63 -1.51 -12.82 6.51
N PHE A 64 -0.38 -12.11 6.50
CA PHE A 64 0.93 -12.73 6.47
C PHE A 64 1.52 -12.66 7.89
N PRO A 65 2.04 -13.76 8.44
CA PRO A 65 2.62 -13.77 9.78
C PRO A 65 3.83 -12.83 9.84
N ASP A 66 3.91 -12.02 10.92
CA ASP A 66 5.04 -11.11 11.19
C ASP A 66 6.40 -11.82 11.32
N ILE A 67 6.40 -13.15 11.36
CA ILE A 67 7.55 -13.92 11.76
C ILE A 67 8.63 -14.01 10.68
N ASN A 68 8.31 -13.95 9.38
CA ASN A 68 9.31 -14.21 8.33
C ASN A 68 9.09 -13.40 7.03
N LEU A 69 9.74 -12.24 6.90
CA LEU A 69 10.23 -11.76 5.59
C LEU A 69 11.35 -10.72 5.77
N CYS A 70 12.44 -11.16 6.40
CA CYS A 70 13.76 -10.58 6.21
C CYS A 70 14.82 -11.60 6.65
N PRO A 71 15.37 -12.46 5.77
CA PRO A 71 16.77 -12.73 5.92
C PRO A 71 17.50 -11.37 5.71
N PRO A 72 18.32 -10.90 6.66
CA PRO A 72 19.25 -9.81 6.36
C PRO A 72 20.11 -10.29 5.19
N ILE A 73 20.16 -9.53 4.10
CA ILE A 73 21.23 -9.72 3.12
C ILE A 73 22.48 -9.19 3.84
N PRO A 74 23.44 -10.05 4.24
CA PRO A 74 24.71 -9.57 4.73
C PRO A 74 25.34 -8.76 3.59
N GLY A 75 25.91 -7.61 3.94
CA GLY A 75 26.32 -6.57 3.01
C GLY A 75 26.86 -7.07 1.67
N ARG A 76 26.36 -6.50 0.58
CA ARG A 76 27.16 -6.41 -0.63
C ARG A 76 28.23 -5.36 -0.38
N VAL A 77 29.46 -5.84 -0.24
CA VAL A 77 30.71 -5.10 -0.47
C VAL A 77 30.70 -4.41 -1.83
#